data_AF-A0A1I7U6T2-F1
#
_entry.id   AF-A0A1I7U6T2-F1
#
_cell.length_a   1.000
_cell.length_b   1.000
_cell.length_c   1.000
_cell.angle_alpha   90.00
_cell.angle_beta   90.00
_cell.angle_gamma   90.00
#
_symmetry.space_group_name_H-M   'P 1'
#
loop_
_entity.id
_entity.type
_entity.pdbx_description
1 polymer ?
#
loop_
_entity_poly.entity_id
_entity_poly.type
_entity_poly.pdbx_seq_one_letter_code
_entity_poly.pdbx_strand_id
1 'polypeptide(L)'
;MMTTVIYGFGCQLEYNPNTWVSFYDVTIPICRWYAFYADFLKNLILVFTDTIIDVITLLKVQKMRKQFRDGKRSENYTKKEMDFLKQTLGQAVFYLMGYASYLMVPEMKSNKYVAFFMSLFSWALIAMIDGFFTIVYNSEIRKKIAFRREICVVSTVVSLNVN
;
A
#
# COMPACT_ATOMS: atom_id res chain seq x y z
N MET A 1 11.79 12.68 4.58
CA MET A 1 12.36 13.64 3.61
C MET A 1 11.31 14.44 2.83
N MET A 2 10.14 13.92 2.48
CA MET A 2 9.11 14.72 1.76
C MET A 2 8.45 15.81 2.64
N THR A 3 8.19 15.53 3.91
CA THR A 3 7.59 16.49 4.85
C THR A 3 8.43 17.74 5.09
N THR A 4 9.75 17.64 5.06
CA THR A 4 10.66 18.78 5.30
C THR A 4 10.67 19.77 4.14
N VAL A 5 10.50 19.28 2.91
CA VAL A 5 10.45 20.10 1.68
C VAL A 5 9.13 20.87 1.60
N ILE A 6 8.03 20.24 2.02
CA ILE A 6 6.68 20.84 2.05
C ILE A 6 6.64 22.09 2.93
N TYR A 7 7.26 22.06 4.11
CA TYR A 7 7.32 23.20 5.01
C TYR A 7 8.28 24.31 4.54
N GLY A 8 9.35 23.95 3.81
CA GLY A 8 10.32 24.92 3.29
C GLY A 8 9.80 25.75 2.11
N PHE A 9 8.90 25.19 1.30
CA PHE A 9 8.32 25.87 0.13
C PHE A 9 6.89 26.41 0.35
N GLY A 10 6.31 26.22 1.54
CA GLY A 10 4.95 26.68 1.86
C GLY A 10 3.83 25.90 1.17
N CYS A 11 4.11 24.78 0.52
CA CYS A 11 3.13 23.99 -0.24
C CYS A 11 2.43 22.96 0.65
N GLN A 12 1.66 23.42 1.62
CA GLN A 12 0.91 22.55 2.53
C GLN A 12 -0.33 21.96 1.85
N LEU A 13 -0.79 20.82 2.36
CA LEU A 13 -2.07 20.23 1.98
C LEU A 13 -3.20 21.03 2.65
N GLU A 14 -3.90 21.84 1.86
CA GLU A 14 -4.97 22.69 2.34
C GLU A 14 -6.34 22.06 2.10
N TYR A 15 -7.27 22.30 3.02
CA TYR A 15 -8.63 21.82 2.90
C TYR A 15 -9.41 22.60 1.84
N ASN A 16 -9.96 21.91 0.83
CA ASN A 16 -10.79 22.55 -0.18
C ASN A 16 -12.28 22.53 0.22
N PRO A 17 -12.93 23.68 0.44
CA PRO A 17 -14.32 23.74 0.89
C PRO A 17 -15.34 23.25 -0.16
N ASN A 18 -14.96 23.18 -1.44
CA ASN A 18 -15.85 22.75 -2.53
C ASN A 18 -15.92 21.23 -2.68
N THR A 19 -14.82 20.52 -2.43
CA THR A 19 -14.75 19.06 -2.56
C THR A 19 -14.65 18.34 -1.22
N TRP A 20 -14.41 19.08 -0.12
CA TRP A 20 -14.14 18.57 1.23
C TRP A 20 -12.90 17.67 1.34
N VAL A 21 -12.02 17.73 0.35
CA VAL A 21 -10.79 16.95 0.29
C VAL A 21 -9.60 17.90 0.38
N SER A 22 -8.52 17.47 1.03
CA SER A 22 -7.29 18.24 1.11
C SER A 22 -6.41 18.04 -0.12
N PHE A 23 -6.03 19.14 -0.77
CA PHE A 23 -5.13 19.15 -1.94
C PHE A 23 -4.08 20.24 -1.75
N TYR A 24 -2.97 20.16 -2.49
CA TYR A 24 -2.04 21.28 -2.57
C TYR A 24 -2.71 22.48 -3.24
N ASP A 25 -2.38 23.69 -2.79
CA ASP A 25 -2.83 24.90 -3.47
C ASP A 25 -2.20 25.01 -4.87
N VAL A 26 -3.00 24.75 -5.90
CA VAL A 26 -2.58 24.80 -7.31
C VAL A 26 -2.64 26.21 -7.91
N THR A 27 -3.04 27.22 -7.15
CA THR A 27 -2.97 28.63 -7.56
C THR A 27 -1.53 29.13 -7.57
N ILE A 28 -0.71 28.61 -6.66
CA ILE A 28 0.72 28.89 -6.59
C ILE A 28 1.47 27.97 -7.58
N PRO A 29 2.22 28.52 -8.56
CA PRO A 29 2.85 27.71 -9.62
C PRO A 29 3.89 26.71 -9.09
N ILE A 30 4.62 27.06 -8.03
CA ILE A 30 5.60 26.15 -7.40
C ILE A 30 4.89 24.94 -6.77
N CYS A 31 3.75 25.14 -6.13
CA CYS A 31 2.99 24.08 -5.46
C CYS A 31 2.25 23.20 -6.45
N ARG A 32 1.75 23.78 -7.56
CA ARG A 32 1.25 23.00 -8.70
C ARG A 32 2.34 22.10 -9.28
N TRP A 33 3.54 22.64 -9.53
CA TRP A 33 4.66 21.87 -10.04
C TRP A 33 5.05 20.75 -9.06
N TYR A 34 5.12 21.07 -7.77
CA TYR A 34 5.42 20.09 -6.72
C TYR A 34 4.38 18.95 -6.68
N ALA A 35 3.09 19.29 -6.63
CA ALA A 35 2.00 18.32 -6.59
C ALA A 35 2.03 17.35 -7.78
N PHE A 36 2.28 17.86 -8.99
CA PHE A 36 2.31 17.03 -10.19
C PHE A 36 3.61 16.24 -10.35
N TYR A 37 4.77 16.89 -10.22
CA TYR A 37 6.06 16.25 -10.54
C TYR A 37 6.69 15.56 -9.33
N ALA A 38 6.73 16.22 -8.18
CA ALA A 38 7.41 15.72 -7.00
C ALA A 38 6.58 14.70 -6.21
N ASP A 39 5.25 14.84 -6.25
CA ASP A 39 4.34 13.90 -5.60
C ASP A 39 3.76 12.89 -6.59
N PHE A 40 2.85 13.30 -7.47
CA PHE A 40 2.11 12.36 -8.33
C PHE A 40 3.02 11.57 -9.28
N LEU A 41 3.77 12.25 -10.16
CA LEU A 41 4.57 11.60 -11.20
C LEU A 41 5.70 10.75 -10.62
N LYS A 42 6.38 11.25 -9.58
CA LYS A 42 7.43 10.49 -8.88
C LYS A 42 6.89 9.17 -8.34
N ASN A 43 5.78 9.21 -7.60
CA ASN A 43 5.20 8.00 -7.04
C ASN A 43 4.69 7.05 -8.13
N LEU A 44 4.11 7.59 -9.21
CA LEU A 44 3.67 6.80 -10.36
C LEU A 44 4.86 6.04 -11.01
N ILE A 45 5.98 6.73 -11.26
CA ILE A 45 7.19 6.12 -11.82
C ILE A 45 7.74 5.03 -10.91
N LEU A 46 7.75 5.27 -9.59
CA LEU A 46 8.20 4.27 -8.61
C LEU A 46 7.36 2.99 -8.67
N VAL A 47 6.03 3.12 -8.65
CA VAL A 47 5.12 1.96 -8.73
C VAL A 47 5.26 1.21 -10.05
N PHE A 48 5.40 1.92 -11.18
CA PHE A 48 5.65 1.28 -12.47
C PHE A 48 6.98 0.54 -12.51
N THR A 49 8.04 1.14 -11.97
CA THR A 49 9.37 0.53 -11.93
C THR A 49 9.35 -0.73 -11.06
N ASP A 50 8.70 -0.67 -9.90
CA ASP A 50 8.52 -1.80 -9.00
C ASP A 50 7.78 -2.96 -9.69
N THR A 51 6.68 -2.64 -10.37
CA THR A 51 5.90 -3.63 -11.16
C THR A 51 6.77 -4.31 -12.23
N ILE A 52 7.59 -3.55 -12.95
CA ILE A 52 8.49 -4.11 -13.98
C ILE A 52 9.51 -5.06 -13.34
N ILE A 53 10.14 -4.64 -12.24
CA ILE A 53 11.13 -5.45 -11.51
C ILE A 53 10.48 -6.74 -11.01
N ASP A 54 9.27 -6.67 -10.46
CA ASP A 54 8.53 -7.82 -9.97
C ASP A 54 8.18 -8.81 -11.08
N VAL A 55 7.71 -8.33 -12.23
CA VAL A 55 7.41 -9.18 -13.39
C VAL A 55 8.67 -9.87 -13.90
N ILE A 56 9.78 -9.12 -14.07
CA ILE A 56 11.06 -9.69 -14.50
C ILE A 56 11.54 -10.75 -13.51
N THR A 57 11.44 -10.46 -12.20
CA THR A 57 11.89 -11.36 -11.15
C THR A 57 11.01 -12.61 -11.08
N LEU A 58 9.69 -12.48 -11.22
CA LEU A 58 8.75 -13.61 -11.32
C LEU A 58 9.09 -14.52 -12.49
N LEU A 59 9.30 -13.96 -13.68
CA LEU A 59 9.67 -14.73 -14.87
C LEU A 59 11.01 -15.45 -14.68
N LYS A 60 12.01 -14.76 -14.10
CA LYS A 60 13.32 -15.35 -13.79
C LYS A 60 13.22 -16.47 -12.77
N VAL A 61 12.43 -16.29 -11.71
CA VAL A 61 12.18 -17.30 -10.67
C VAL A 61 11.44 -18.52 -11.25
N GLN A 62 10.47 -18.33 -12.14
CA GLN A 62 9.81 -19.43 -12.85
C GLN A 62 10.76 -20.20 -13.75
N LYS A 63 11.61 -19.50 -14.51
CA LYS A 63 12.63 -20.12 -15.36
C LYS A 63 13.64 -20.91 -14.54
N MET A 64 14.14 -20.35 -13.43
CA MET A 64 15.05 -21.05 -12.53
C MET A 64 14.40 -22.30 -11.92
N ARG A 65 13.13 -22.24 -11.50
CA ARG A 65 12.41 -23.44 -11.00
C ARG A 65 12.32 -24.55 -12.04
N LYS A 66 12.03 -24.20 -13.30
CA LYS A 66 11.93 -25.18 -14.39
C LYS A 66 13.29 -25.81 -14.71
N GLN A 67 14.38 -25.05 -14.60
CA GLN A 67 15.74 -25.51 -14.87
C GLN A 67 16.36 -26.31 -13.71
N PHE A 68 16.08 -25.94 -12.46
CA PHE A 68 16.65 -26.57 -11.26
C PHE A 68 15.68 -27.49 -10.54
N ARG A 69 14.79 -28.16 -11.28
CA ARG A 69 13.85 -29.15 -10.70
C ARG A 69 14.57 -30.29 -9.96
N ASP A 70 15.84 -30.55 -10.31
CA ASP A 70 16.73 -31.51 -9.64
C ASP A 70 17.75 -30.87 -8.67
N GLY A 71 17.72 -29.54 -8.49
CA GLY A 71 18.67 -28.80 -7.68
C GLY A 71 18.24 -28.65 -6.21
N LYS A 72 19.19 -28.86 -5.29
CA LYS A 72 19.08 -28.74 -3.81
C LYS A 72 18.63 -27.36 -3.25
N ARG A 73 18.00 -26.46 -4.01
CA ARG A 73 17.43 -25.23 -3.42
C ARG A 73 16.15 -25.61 -2.69
N SER A 74 16.10 -25.35 -1.39
CA SER A 74 14.95 -25.68 -0.54
C SER A 74 13.66 -25.07 -1.13
N GLU A 75 12.73 -25.94 -1.52
CA GLU A 75 11.44 -25.60 -2.14
C GLU A 75 10.66 -24.54 -1.32
N ASN A 76 10.82 -24.59 0.01
CA ASN A 76 10.24 -23.64 0.94
C ASN A 76 10.74 -22.20 0.75
N TYR A 77 12.03 -21.98 0.48
CA TYR A 77 12.57 -20.63 0.26
C TYR A 77 12.08 -20.06 -1.07
N THR A 78 12.09 -20.89 -2.12
CA THR A 78 11.62 -20.50 -3.45
C THR A 78 10.10 -20.21 -3.45
N LYS A 79 9.32 -20.93 -2.65
CA LYS A 79 7.89 -20.65 -2.46
C LYS A 79 7.67 -19.31 -1.75
N LYS A 80 8.39 -19.05 -0.64
CA LYS A 80 8.33 -17.76 0.07
C LYS A 80 8.68 -16.57 -0.83
N GLU A 81 9.74 -16.67 -1.63
CA GLU A 81 10.12 -15.64 -2.61
C GLU A 81 9.00 -15.38 -3.63
N MET A 82 8.31 -16.43 -4.09
CA MET A 82 7.17 -16.29 -4.99
C MET A 82 6.00 -15.57 -4.34
N ASP A 83 5.69 -15.93 -3.10
CA ASP A 83 4.56 -15.39 -2.38
C ASP A 83 4.81 -13.90 -2.09
N PHE A 84 6.05 -13.53 -1.75
CA PHE A 84 6.45 -12.12 -1.64
C PHE A 84 6.29 -11.36 -2.96
N LEU A 85 6.73 -11.93 -4.09
CA LEU A 85 6.55 -11.28 -5.40
C LEU A 85 5.07 -11.16 -5.81
N LYS A 86 4.23 -12.12 -5.44
CA LYS A 86 2.78 -12.02 -5.67
C LYS A 86 2.14 -10.95 -4.79
N GLN A 87 2.68 -10.77 -3.57
CA GLN A 87 2.26 -9.73 -2.65
C GLN A 87 2.53 -8.34 -3.26
N THR A 88 3.78 -8.07 -3.64
CA THR A 88 4.21 -6.76 -4.16
C THR A 88 3.55 -6.44 -5.49
N LEU A 89 3.46 -7.41 -6.41
CA LEU A 89 2.73 -7.25 -7.67
C LEU A 89 1.25 -6.93 -7.44
N GLY A 90 0.59 -7.64 -6.52
CA GLY A 90 -0.80 -7.40 -6.17
C GLY A 90 -1.01 -6.00 -5.57
N GLN A 91 -0.15 -5.62 -4.61
CA GLN A 91 -0.15 -4.28 -4.01
C GLN A 91 0.02 -3.19 -5.07
N ALA A 92 1.00 -3.35 -5.98
CA ALA A 92 1.27 -2.38 -7.04
C ALA A 92 0.07 -2.16 -7.97
N VAL A 93 -0.63 -3.22 -8.38
CA VAL A 93 -1.85 -3.11 -9.22
C VAL A 93 -2.94 -2.31 -8.51
N PHE A 94 -3.17 -2.55 -7.21
CA PHE A 94 -4.17 -1.80 -6.45
C PHE A 94 -3.75 -0.35 -6.21
N TYR A 95 -2.47 -0.07 -6.00
CA TYR A 95 -1.95 1.30 -5.95
C TYR A 95 -2.17 2.04 -7.28
N LEU A 96 -1.92 1.41 -8.43
CA LEU A 96 -2.19 2.00 -9.74
C LEU A 96 -3.69 2.31 -9.94
N MET A 97 -4.57 1.40 -9.51
CA MET A 97 -6.02 1.65 -9.54
C MET A 97 -6.42 2.83 -8.62
N GLY A 98 -5.75 2.97 -7.47
CA GLY A 98 -5.89 4.12 -6.58
C GLY A 98 -5.44 5.45 -7.19
N TYR A 99 -4.33 5.47 -7.93
CA TYR A 99 -3.91 6.67 -8.66
C TYR A 99 -4.89 7.04 -9.77
N ALA A 100 -5.45 6.04 -10.47
CA ALA A 100 -6.48 6.28 -11.47
C ALA A 100 -7.75 6.88 -10.86
N SER A 101 -8.18 6.42 -9.67
CA SER A 101 -9.33 7.01 -8.98
C SER A 101 -9.05 8.43 -8.50
N TYR A 102 -7.82 8.74 -8.07
CA TYR A 102 -7.41 10.09 -7.68
C TYR A 102 -7.53 11.10 -8.84
N LEU A 103 -7.25 10.68 -10.08
CA LEU A 103 -7.44 11.51 -11.26
C LEU A 103 -8.92 11.81 -11.56
N MET A 104 -9.85 10.97 -11.09
CA MET A 104 -11.29 11.16 -11.30
C MET A 104 -11.95 12.05 -10.25
N VAL A 105 -11.38 12.18 -9.04
CA VAL A 105 -11.95 12.98 -7.94
C VAL A 105 -12.19 14.46 -8.34
N PRO A 106 -11.27 15.16 -9.04
CA PRO A 106 -11.48 16.54 -9.48
C PRO A 106 -12.61 16.72 -10.49
N GLU A 107 -13.00 15.68 -11.21
CA GLU A 107 -14.11 15.71 -12.18
C GLU A 107 -15.48 15.53 -11.50
N MET A 108 -15.51 14.99 -10.28
CA MET A 108 -16.74 14.75 -9.50
C MET A 108 -17.31 15.99 -8.79
N LYS A 109 -16.97 17.20 -9.26
CA LYS A 109 -17.37 18.50 -8.68
C LYS A 109 -18.88 18.69 -8.52
N SER A 110 -19.70 17.92 -9.25
CA SER A 110 -21.17 18.03 -9.19
C SER A 110 -21.76 17.63 -7.84
N ASN A 111 -21.09 16.76 -7.05
CA ASN A 111 -21.58 16.37 -5.72
C ASN A 111 -20.42 16.20 -4.73
N LYS A 112 -20.23 17.21 -3.86
CA LYS A 112 -19.17 17.24 -2.84
C LYS A 112 -19.19 16.05 -1.89
N TYR A 113 -20.36 15.51 -1.56
CA TYR A 113 -20.47 14.33 -0.70
C TYR A 113 -19.90 13.09 -1.39
N VAL A 114 -20.21 12.92 -2.68
CA VAL A 114 -19.68 11.79 -3.46
C VAL A 114 -18.16 11.89 -3.58
N ALA A 115 -17.62 13.06 -3.91
CA ALA A 115 -16.18 13.27 -4.01
C ALA A 115 -15.46 12.97 -2.68
N PHE A 116 -16.02 13.46 -1.57
CA PHE A 116 -15.49 13.22 -0.23
C PHE A 116 -15.47 11.72 0.15
N PHE A 117 -16.63 11.06 0.07
CA PHE A 117 -16.74 9.65 0.46
C PHE A 117 -15.96 8.73 -0.48
N MET A 118 -15.94 8.99 -1.78
CA MET A 118 -15.15 8.21 -2.74
C MET A 118 -13.65 8.35 -2.50
N SER A 119 -13.17 9.56 -2.21
CA SER A 119 -11.77 9.80 -1.88
C SER A 119 -11.38 9.11 -0.56
N LEU A 120 -12.20 9.26 0.48
CA LEU A 120 -11.97 8.64 1.78
C LEU A 120 -11.97 7.11 1.68
N PHE A 121 -12.98 6.55 1.01
CA PHE A 121 -13.12 5.11 0.85
C PHE A 121 -12.01 4.53 -0.02
N SER A 122 -11.63 5.21 -1.12
CA SER A 122 -10.50 4.78 -1.95
C SER A 122 -9.21 4.67 -1.13
N TRP A 123 -8.91 5.68 -0.32
CA TRP A 123 -7.69 5.67 0.48
C TRP A 123 -7.76 4.61 1.60
N ALA A 124 -8.89 4.49 2.30
CA ALA A 124 -9.08 3.43 3.28
C ALA A 124 -8.95 2.03 2.66
N LEU A 125 -9.51 1.82 1.47
CA LEU A 125 -9.44 0.55 0.73
C LEU A 125 -8.02 0.21 0.32
N ILE A 126 -7.25 1.15 -0.24
CA ILE A 126 -5.87 0.89 -0.65
C ILE A 126 -5.04 0.44 0.56
N ALA A 127 -5.15 1.14 1.69
CA ALA A 127 -4.44 0.78 2.92
C ALA A 127 -4.89 -0.58 3.47
N MET A 128 -6.20 -0.86 3.43
CA MET A 128 -6.74 -2.16 3.87
C MET A 128 -6.22 -3.30 2.98
N ILE A 129 -6.25 -3.12 1.66
CA ILE A 129 -5.82 -4.12 0.69
C ILE A 129 -4.32 -4.37 0.82
N ASP A 130 -3.52 -3.32 0.99
CA ASP A 130 -2.08 -3.44 1.25
C ASP A 130 -1.76 -4.32 2.47
N GLY A 131 -2.45 -4.06 3.59
CA GLY A 131 -2.36 -4.89 4.79
C GLY A 131 -2.86 -6.32 4.56
N PHE A 132 -3.94 -6.49 3.79
CA PHE A 132 -4.50 -7.80 3.47
C PHE A 132 -3.53 -8.66 2.65
N PHE A 133 -2.95 -8.12 1.58
CA PHE A 133 -1.93 -8.82 0.78
C PHE A 133 -0.76 -9.25 1.66
N THR A 134 -0.28 -8.34 2.51
CA THR A 134 0.79 -8.62 3.48
C THR A 134 0.44 -9.81 4.39
N ILE A 135 -0.77 -9.85 4.94
CA ILE A 135 -1.20 -10.96 5.80
C ILE A 135 -1.34 -12.26 5.00
N VAL A 136 -1.89 -12.23 3.78
CA VAL A 136 -2.14 -13.45 2.99
C VAL A 136 -0.84 -14.11 2.54
N TYR A 137 0.11 -13.33 2.03
CA TYR A 137 1.30 -13.86 1.38
C TYR A 137 2.51 -13.97 2.33
N ASN A 138 2.57 -13.19 3.41
CA ASN A 138 3.67 -13.29 4.37
C ASN A 138 3.41 -14.38 5.42
N SER A 139 3.98 -15.57 5.17
CA SER A 139 3.87 -16.72 6.09
C SER A 139 4.41 -16.45 7.50
N GLU A 140 5.37 -15.54 7.68
CA GLU A 140 5.96 -15.24 8.99
C GLU A 140 5.04 -14.36 9.83
N ILE A 141 4.40 -13.37 9.19
CA ILE A 141 3.36 -12.56 9.82
C ILE A 141 2.18 -13.45 10.23
N ARG A 142 1.72 -14.36 9.37
CA ARG A 142 0.65 -15.30 9.73
C ARG A 142 1.01 -16.18 10.92
N LYS A 143 2.23 -16.72 10.96
CA LYS A 143 2.71 -17.50 12.09
C LYS A 143 2.73 -16.68 13.37
N LYS A 144 3.20 -15.43 13.34
CA LYS A 144 3.18 -14.54 14.51
C LYS A 144 1.77 -14.19 14.97
N ILE A 145 0.82 -13.98 14.05
CA ILE A 145 -0.59 -13.72 14.38
C ILE A 145 -1.25 -14.98 14.98
N ALA A 146 -1.01 -16.15 14.39
CA ALA A 146 -1.55 -17.42 14.87
C ALA A 146 -0.97 -17.81 16.25
N PHE A 147 0.34 -17.66 16.45
CA PHE A 147 1.00 -17.95 17.74
C PHE A 147 0.55 -16.97 18.84
N ARG A 148 0.22 -15.73 18.49
CA ARG A 148 -0.37 -14.77 19.44
C ARG A 148 -1.79 -15.13 19.87
N ARG A 149 -2.53 -15.94 19.08
CA ARG A 149 -3.84 -16.47 19.51
C ARG A 149 -3.72 -17.51 20.60
N GLU A 150 -2.67 -18.34 20.63
CA GLU A 150 -2.50 -19.35 21.68
C GLU A 150 -2.15 -18.74 23.05
N ILE A 151 -1.47 -17.59 23.07
CA ILE A 151 -1.09 -16.91 24.32
C ILE A 151 -2.25 -16.08 24.92
N CYS A 152 -3.31 -15.78 24.16
CA CYS A 152 -4.42 -14.91 24.60
C CYS A 152 -5.70 -15.67 25.05
N VAL A 153 -5.57 -16.92 25.51
CA VAL A 153 -6.72 -17.71 26.06
C VAL A 153 -6.48 -18.19 27.50
N VAL A 154 -5.35 -17.84 28.13
CA VAL A 154 -5.12 -18.14 29.56
C VAL A 154 -5.03 -16.83 30.36
N SER A 155 -6.14 -16.09 30.42
CA SER A 155 -6.37 -15.22 31.58
C SER A 155 -7.00 -16.10 32.65
N THR A 156 -6.15 -16.71 33.47
CA THR A 156 -6.55 -17.43 34.67
C THR A 156 -7.34 -16.48 35.56
N VAL A 157 -8.64 -16.70 35.69
CA VAL A 157 -9.44 -16.12 36.77
C VAL A 157 -8.99 -16.84 38.05
N VAL A 158 -7.94 -16.32 38.69
CA VAL A 158 -7.58 -16.75 40.04
C VAL A 158 -8.61 -16.14 40.97
N SER A 159 -9.64 -16.92 41.29
CA SER A 159 -10.55 -16.64 42.40
C SER A 159 -9.75 -16.62 43.71
N LEU A 160 -9.48 -15.42 44.23
CA LEU A 160 -9.04 -15.22 45.60
C LEU A 160 -10.17 -15.62 46.53
N ASN A 161 -10.05 -16.81 47.13
CA ASN A 161 -10.90 -17.24 48.22
C ASN A 161 -10.41 -16.51 49.49
N VAL A 162 -11.20 -15.56 49.98
CA VAL A 162 -10.98 -14.88 51.26
C VAL A 162 -11.48 -15.80 52.35
N ASN A 163 -10.56 -16.31 53.17
CA ASN A 163 -10.85 -16.84 54.52
C ASN A 163 -10.39 -15.81 55.54
#